data_AF-A0A7C3XVD8-F1
#
_entry.id   AF-A0A7C3XVD8-F1
#
_cell.length_a   1.000
_cell.length_b   1.000
_cell.length_c   1.000
_cell.angle_alpha   90.00
_cell.angle_beta   90.00
_cell.angle_gamma   90.00
#
_symmetry.space_group_name_H-M   'P 1'
#
loop_
_entity.id
_entity.type
_entity.pdbx_description
1 polymer ?
#
loop_
_entity_poly.entity_id
_entity_poly.type
_entity_poly.pdbx_seq_one_letter_code
_entity_poly.pdbx_strand_id
1 'polypeptide(L)'
;MKKVSLYLNENLWNKFKEAVLRRHGTLRRLSSEVEELLRTSLVDEDVEQAFMRMNVDMKIIFSPEGVKQGRPKLQGPPSEIIIREMRGRRIAEGLS
;
A
#
# COMPACT_ATOMS: atom_id res chain seq x y z
N MET A 1 -20.28 -8.76 21.24
CA MET A 1 -20.48 -7.55 20.41
C MET A 1 -21.61 -6.72 20.97
N LYS A 2 -21.46 -5.40 21.05
CA LYS A 2 -22.57 -4.48 21.32
C LYS A 2 -23.37 -4.26 20.04
N LYS A 3 -24.69 -4.24 20.13
CA LYS A 3 -25.56 -3.86 19.02
C LYS A 3 -25.64 -2.34 18.96
N VAL A 4 -25.51 -1.79 17.76
CA VAL A 4 -25.61 -0.35 17.49
C VAL A 4 -26.65 -0.18 16.40
N SER A 5 -27.48 0.85 16.52
CA SER A 5 -28.44 1.25 15.50
C SER A 5 -27.91 2.50 14.80
N LEU A 6 -28.00 2.51 13.46
CA LEU A 6 -27.57 3.63 12.63
C LEU A 6 -28.75 4.11 11.80
N TYR A 7 -28.91 5.42 11.68
CA TYR A 7 -29.88 6.02 10.78
C TYR A 7 -29.18 6.37 9.48
N LEU A 8 -29.67 5.79 8.38
CA LEU A 8 -29.12 5.98 7.05
C LEU A 8 -30.23 6.37 6.08
N ASN A 9 -29.84 7.09 5.03
CA ASN A 9 -30.74 7.35 3.93
C ASN A 9 -31.18 6.02 3.29
N GLU A 10 -32.48 5.86 3.06
CA GLU A 10 -33.07 4.61 2.57
C GLU A 10 -32.56 4.22 1.17
N ASN A 11 -32.41 5.20 0.27
CA ASN A 11 -31.89 4.94 -1.08
C ASN A 11 -30.44 4.46 -1.04
N LEU A 12 -29.63 5.05 -0.16
CA LEU A 12 -28.25 4.62 0.05
C LEU A 12 -28.19 3.20 0.62
N TRP A 13 -29.04 2.91 1.61
CA TRP A 13 -29.11 1.58 2.22
C TRP A 13 -29.56 0.49 1.23
N ASN A 14 -30.51 0.81 0.34
CA ASN A 14 -30.94 -0.12 -0.70
C ASN A 14 -29.82 -0.44 -1.70
N LYS A 15 -29.10 0.58 -2.17
CA LYS A 15 -27.92 0.38 -3.04
C LYS A 15 -26.84 -0.47 -2.36
N PHE A 16 -26.60 -0.23 -1.08
CA PHE A 16 -25.64 -1.02 -0.30
C PHE A 16 -26.06 -2.49 -0.20
N LYS A 17 -27.34 -2.76 0.12
CA LYS A 17 -27.87 -4.15 0.14
C LYS A 17 -27.72 -4.85 -1.20
N GLU A 18 -27.99 -4.16 -2.31
CA GLU A 18 -27.79 -4.72 -3.65
C GLU A 18 -26.31 -5.07 -3.91
N ALA A 19 -25.39 -4.19 -3.53
CA ALA A 19 -23.96 -4.43 -3.68
C ALA A 19 -23.50 -5.66 -2.87
N VAL A 20 -23.94 -5.78 -1.61
CA VAL A 20 -23.65 -6.93 -0.75
C VAL A 20 -24.23 -8.21 -1.32
N LEU A 21 -25.47 -8.16 -1.82
CA LEU A 21 -26.12 -9.31 -2.45
C LEU A 21 -25.38 -9.74 -3.71
N ARG A 22 -24.93 -8.80 -4.55
CA ARG A 22 -24.13 -9.09 -5.75
C ARG A 22 -22.78 -9.71 -5.39
N ARG A 23 -22.12 -9.26 -4.32
CA ARG A 23 -20.80 -9.73 -3.90
C ARG A 23 -20.83 -11.11 -3.23
N HIS A 24 -21.85 -11.38 -2.41
CA HIS A 24 -21.89 -12.58 -1.56
C HIS A 24 -23.06 -13.53 -1.85
N GLY A 25 -24.00 -13.15 -2.71
CA GLY A 25 -25.23 -13.92 -2.95
C GLY A 25 -26.19 -13.95 -1.75
N THR A 26 -25.91 -13.22 -0.67
CA THR A 26 -26.73 -13.21 0.54
C THR A 26 -26.65 -11.88 1.30
N LEU A 27 -27.75 -11.51 1.96
CA LEU A 27 -27.83 -10.35 2.86
C LEU A 27 -27.41 -10.68 4.30
N ARG A 28 -27.13 -11.95 4.63
CA ARG A 28 -26.70 -12.35 5.99
C ARG A 28 -25.38 -11.71 6.42
N ARG A 29 -24.61 -11.17 5.48
CA ARG A 29 -23.32 -10.52 5.74
C ARG A 29 -23.39 -9.00 5.89
N LEU A 30 -24.58 -8.38 5.88
CA LEU A 30 -24.72 -6.92 5.96
C LEU A 30 -23.98 -6.31 7.16
N SER A 31 -24.10 -6.90 8.35
CA SER A 31 -23.41 -6.40 9.53
C SER A 31 -21.89 -6.51 9.43
N SER A 32 -21.37 -7.61 8.87
CA SER A 32 -19.94 -7.77 8.64
C SER A 32 -19.42 -6.77 7.61
N GLU A 33 -20.20 -6.48 6.58
CA GLU A 33 -19.78 -5.56 5.53
C GLU A 33 -19.79 -4.11 5.98
N VAL A 34 -20.74 -3.73 6.83
CA VAL A 34 -20.73 -2.42 7.51
C VAL A 34 -19.52 -2.31 8.43
N GLU A 35 -19.17 -3.39 9.15
CA GLU A 35 -17.98 -3.41 10.01
C GLU A 35 -16.69 -3.30 9.19
N GLU A 36 -16.57 -4.02 8.07
CA GLU A 36 -15.41 -3.96 7.18
C GLU A 36 -15.26 -2.57 6.54
N LEU A 37 -16.37 -1.95 6.14
CA LEU A 37 -16.38 -0.59 5.61
C LEU A 37 -15.89 0.42 6.65
N LEU A 38 -16.38 0.33 7.89
CA LEU A 38 -15.94 1.19 8.99
C LEU A 38 -14.47 0.96 9.36
N ARG A 39 -14.02 -0.31 9.38
CA ARG A 39 -12.60 -0.62 9.62
C ARG A 39 -11.72 -0.03 8.54
N THR A 40 -12.11 -0.15 7.27
CA THR A 40 -11.32 0.39 6.16
C THR A 40 -11.22 1.92 6.26
N SER A 41 -12.33 2.62 6.52
CA SER A 41 -12.30 4.08 6.66
C SER A 41 -11.52 4.56 7.89
N LEU A 42 -11.63 3.84 9.02
CA LEU A 42 -10.91 4.19 10.24
C LEU A 42 -9.42 3.85 10.17
N VAL A 43 -9.03 2.80 9.43
CA VAL A 43 -7.62 2.47 9.21
C VAL A 43 -6.95 3.57 8.40
N ASP A 44 -7.62 4.12 7.38
CA ASP A 44 -7.09 5.26 6.64
C ASP A 44 -6.89 6.46 7.60
N GLU A 45 -7.89 6.80 8.43
CA GLU A 45 -7.75 7.86 9.45
C GLU A 45 -6.64 7.57 10.47
N ASP A 46 -6.50 6.34 10.96
CA ASP A 46 -5.46 5.96 11.93
C ASP A 46 -4.06 6.05 11.34
N VAL A 47 -3.91 5.67 10.06
CA VAL A 47 -2.67 5.80 9.30
C VAL A 47 -2.34 7.28 9.08
N GLU A 48 -3.32 8.08 8.67
CA GLU A 48 -3.18 9.53 8.53
C GLU A 48 -2.76 10.19 9.86
N GLN A 49 -3.40 9.82 10.96
CA GLN A 49 -3.08 10.30 12.31
C GLN A 49 -1.70 9.86 12.78
N ALA A 50 -1.29 8.62 12.48
CA ALA A 50 0.05 8.13 12.79
C ALA A 50 1.14 8.92 12.04
N PHE A 51 0.93 9.19 10.75
CA PHE A 51 1.86 10.02 9.96
C PHE A 51 1.91 11.47 10.44
N MET A 52 0.76 12.05 10.82
CA MET A 52 0.70 13.38 11.46
C MET A 52 1.52 13.42 12.77
N ARG A 53 1.42 12.39 13.62
CA ARG A 53 2.23 12.28 14.85
C ARG A 53 3.71 12.11 14.58
N MET A 54 4.08 11.51 13.45
CA MET A 54 5.47 11.39 12.99
C MET A 54 5.98 12.67 12.30
N ASN A 55 5.17 13.72 12.22
CA ASN A 55 5.50 14.97 11.53
C ASN A 55 5.85 14.75 10.03
N VAL A 56 5.28 13.70 9.43
CA VAL A 56 5.46 13.36 8.02
C VAL A 56 4.30 13.95 7.23
N ASP A 57 4.62 14.90 6.36
CA ASP A 57 3.62 15.60 5.56
C ASP A 57 3.11 14.67 4.44
N MET A 58 1.86 14.22 4.53
CA MET A 58 1.29 13.24 3.59
C MET A 58 1.12 13.76 2.17
N LYS A 59 1.22 15.08 1.96
CA LYS A 59 1.32 15.67 0.61
C LYS A 59 2.63 15.31 -0.10
N ILE A 60 3.60 14.78 0.65
CA ILE A 60 4.90 14.28 0.18
C ILE A 60 4.92 12.74 0.23
N ILE A 61 3.77 12.06 0.12
CA ILE A 61 3.78 10.65 -0.28
C ILE A 61 4.20 10.65 -1.73
N PHE A 62 5.51 10.58 -1.94
CA PHE A 62 6.15 10.51 -3.23
C PHE A 62 5.40 9.49 -4.09
N SER A 63 4.87 9.93 -5.24
CA SER A 63 4.46 8.97 -6.26
C SER A 63 5.62 7.99 -6.50
N PRO A 64 5.36 6.75 -6.92
CA PRO A 64 6.43 5.81 -7.26
C PRO A 64 7.48 6.45 -8.19
N GLU A 65 7.04 7.34 -9.06
CA GLU A 65 7.86 8.18 -9.94
C GLU A 65 8.71 9.19 -9.16
N GLY A 66 8.15 9.90 -8.18
CA GLY A 66 8.89 10.80 -7.28
C GLY A 66 9.97 10.09 -6.46
N VAL A 67 9.70 8.87 -5.98
CA VAL A 67 10.70 8.04 -5.28
C VAL A 67 11.83 7.63 -6.23
N LYS A 68 11.50 7.27 -7.48
CA LYS A 68 12.49 6.92 -8.51
C LYS A 68 13.39 8.11 -8.86
N GLN A 69 12.84 9.32 -8.91
CA GLN A 69 13.60 10.55 -9.19
C GLN A 69 14.49 10.97 -8.02
N GLY A 70 14.03 10.76 -6.77
CA GLY A 70 14.81 11.07 -5.57
C GLY A 70 15.89 10.03 -5.23
N ARG A 71 15.92 8.88 -5.94
CA ARG A 71 16.92 7.84 -5.68
C ARG A 71 18.32 8.36 -6.06
N PRO A 72 19.31 8.31 -5.14
CA PRO A 72 20.67 8.69 -5.47
C PRO A 72 21.20 7.81 -6.60
N LYS A 73 21.71 8.45 -7.67
CA LYS A 73 22.34 7.72 -8.76
C LYS A 73 23.61 7.07 -8.23
N LEU A 74 23.69 5.74 -8.40
CA LEU A 74 24.91 5.00 -8.10
C LEU A 74 26.06 5.62 -8.90
N GLN A 75 27.10 6.07 -8.20
CA GLN A 75 28.30 6.58 -8.83
C GLN A 75 29.22 5.41 -9.14
N GLY A 76 29.68 5.34 -10.39
CA GLY A 76 30.63 4.33 -10.84
C GLY A 76 30.11 3.47 -11.98
N PRO A 77 31.00 2.66 -12.57
CA PRO A 77 30.63 1.75 -13.63
C PRO A 77 29.62 0.71 -13.12
N PRO A 78 28.74 0.20 -14.00
CA PRO A 78 27.85 -0.91 -13.68
C PRO A 78 28.62 -2.04 -12.99
N SER A 79 28.01 -2.65 -11.97
CA SER A 79 28.60 -3.75 -11.21
C SER A 79 29.06 -4.89 -12.10
N GLU A 80 28.41 -5.11 -13.24
CA GLU A 80 28.81 -6.07 -14.26
C GLU A 80 30.23 -5.84 -14.79
N ILE A 81 30.61 -4.57 -15.04
CA ILE A 81 31.96 -4.22 -15.51
C ILE A 81 32.99 -4.52 -14.42
N ILE A 82 32.69 -4.16 -13.17
CA ILE A 82 33.56 -4.41 -12.01
C ILE A 82 33.76 -5.91 -11.82
N ILE A 83 32.68 -6.70 -11.90
CA ILE A 83 32.74 -8.17 -11.75
C ILE A 83 33.56 -8.79 -12.90
N ARG A 84 33.42 -8.27 -14.13
CA ARG A 84 34.17 -8.76 -15.29
C ARG A 84 35.67 -8.49 -15.15
N GLU A 85 36.07 -7.29 -14.71
CA GLU A 85 37.48 -6.98 -14.43
C GLU A 85 38.05 -7.86 -13.30
N MET A 86 37.31 -8.03 -12.21
CA MET A 86 37.72 -8.89 -11.09
C MET A 86 37.94 -10.34 -11.53
N ARG A 87 37.10 -10.88 -12.41
CA ARG A 87 37.29 -12.22 -12.99
C ARG A 87 38.50 -12.27 -13.92
N GLY A 88 38.68 -11.24 -14.76
CA GLY A 88 39.83 -11.16 -15.66
C GLY A 88 41.17 -11.16 -14.92
N ARG A 89 41.27 -10.39 -13.83
CA ARG A 89 42.46 -10.37 -12.96
C ARG A 89 42.75 -11.74 -12.33
N ARG A 90 41.72 -12.40 -11.78
CA ARG A 90 41.88 -13.75 -11.20
C ARG A 90 42.37 -14.79 -12.21
N ILE A 91 41.92 -14.70 -13.47
CA ILE A 91 42.36 -15.62 -14.53
C ILE A 91 43.82 -15.36 -14.91
N ALA A 92 44.23 -14.08 -14.99
CA ALA A 92 45.60 -13.71 -15.28
C ALA A 92 46.59 -14.10 -14.16
N GLU A 93 46.18 -13.95 -12.90
CA GLU A 93 46.96 -14.35 -11.72
C GLU A 93 47.09 -15.87 -11.56
N GLY A 94 46.13 -16.65 -12.08
CA GLY A 94 46.19 -18.12 -12.06
C GLY A 94 46.95 -18.75 -13.23
N LEU A 95 47.40 -17.96 -14.20
CA LEU A 95 48.19 -18.38 -15.38
C LEU A 95 49.67 -17.96 -15.29
N SER A 96 50.08 -17.28 -14.20
CA SER A 96 51.48 -16.97 -13.87
C SER A 96 52.02 -17.98 -12.87
#